data_AF-A0A699VR21-F1
#
_entry.id   AF-A0A699VR21-F1
#
_cell.length_a   1.000
_cell.length_b   1.000
_cell.length_c   1.000
_cell.angle_alpha   90.00
_cell.angle_beta   90.00
_cell.angle_gamma   90.00
#
_symmetry.space_group_name_H-M   'P 1'
#
loop_
_entity.id
_entity.type
_entity.pdbx_description
1 polymer ?
#
loop_
_entity_poly.entity_id
_entity_poly.type
_entity_poly.pdbx_seq_one_letter_code
_entity_poly.pdbx_strand_id
1 'polypeptide(L)'
;DDFEKIMHDKCEMSMIGELNFFLGLQIKQIEDGIFFNQSKYIKEMLKKFGLEDSKPTKTPMSTEIKPTKDDEADSVDSSNYQGLIGSLLYLTASRPDIMFSV
;
A
#
# COMPACT_ATOMS: atom_id res chain seq x y z
N ASP A 1 -0.50 12.09 -29.28
CA ASP A 1 0.03 13.25 -30.01
C ASP A 1 -0.80 14.52 -29.75
N ASP A 2 -2.09 14.59 -30.11
CA ASP A 2 -2.89 15.81 -29.85
C ASP A 2 -3.15 16.05 -28.36
N PHE A 3 -3.41 15.00 -27.58
CA PHE A 3 -3.59 15.12 -26.13
C PHE A 3 -2.32 15.64 -25.43
N GLU A 4 -1.16 15.14 -25.85
CA GLU A 4 0.14 15.54 -25.33
C GLU A 4 0.41 17.02 -25.60
N LYS A 5 0.18 17.48 -26.84
CA LYS A 5 0.33 18.90 -27.21
C LYS A 5 -0.60 19.79 -26.40
N ILE A 6 -1.87 19.42 -26.27
CA ILE A 6 -2.84 20.21 -25.48
C ILE A 6 -2.40 20.28 -24.00
N MET A 7 -1.92 19.18 -23.44
CA MET A 7 -1.48 19.15 -22.05
C MET A 7 -0.21 19.96 -21.84
N HIS A 8 0.76 19.89 -22.75
CA HIS A 8 1.99 20.69 -22.68
C HIS A 8 1.73 22.19 -22.90
N ASP A 9 0.78 22.55 -23.77
CA ASP A 9 0.45 23.94 -24.05
C ASP A 9 -0.36 24.61 -22.92
N LYS A 10 -1.19 23.84 -22.20
CA LYS A 10 -2.04 24.36 -21.11
C LYS A 10 -1.46 24.15 -19.72
N CYS A 11 -0.61 23.16 -19.55
CA CYS A 11 0.00 22.78 -18.28
C CYS A 11 1.49 22.52 -18.48
N GLU A 12 2.33 22.78 -17.48
CA GLU A 12 3.74 22.36 -17.50
C GLU A 12 3.84 20.84 -17.27
N MET A 13 3.38 20.06 -18.24
CA MET A 13 3.28 18.61 -18.15
C MET A 13 4.15 17.96 -19.23
N SER A 14 4.98 16.99 -18.81
CA SER A 14 5.85 16.22 -19.69
C SER A 14 5.43 14.76 -19.74
N MET A 15 5.67 14.10 -20.88
CA MET A 15 5.42 12.67 -21.03
C MET A 15 6.56 11.87 -20.42
N ILE A 16 6.25 11.08 -19.39
CA ILE A 16 7.20 10.22 -18.67
C ILE A 16 7.37 8.84 -19.35
N GLY A 17 6.68 8.60 -20.46
CA GLY A 17 6.68 7.31 -21.16
C GLY A 17 5.82 6.27 -20.44
N GLU A 18 6.16 4.99 -20.61
CA GLU A 18 5.39 3.90 -20.02
C GLU A 18 5.52 3.88 -18.49
N LEU A 19 4.39 4.03 -17.81
CA LEU A 19 4.29 3.98 -16.36
C LEU A 19 4.52 2.56 -15.83
N ASN A 20 5.71 2.32 -15.29
CA ASN A 20 6.12 1.04 -14.69
C ASN A 20 5.99 1.02 -13.16
N PHE A 21 6.03 2.18 -12.53
CA PHE A 21 5.89 2.35 -11.09
C PHE A 21 5.06 3.58 -10.79
N PHE A 22 4.13 3.48 -9.85
CA PHE A 22 3.34 4.61 -9.36
C PHE A 22 3.17 4.48 -7.85
N LEU A 23 3.63 5.50 -7.11
CA LEU A 23 3.47 5.56 -5.65
C LEU A 23 3.87 4.25 -4.93
N GLY A 24 4.99 3.64 -5.36
CA GLY A 24 5.52 2.39 -4.80
C GLY A 24 4.86 1.11 -5.32
N LEU A 25 3.79 1.20 -6.10
CA LEU A 25 3.15 0.06 -6.77
C LEU A 25 3.80 -0.19 -8.12
N GLN A 26 4.00 -1.46 -8.44
CA GLN A 26 4.44 -1.87 -9.77
C GLN A 26 3.24 -1.91 -10.71
N ILE A 27 3.42 -1.37 -11.90
CA ILE A 27 2.40 -1.33 -12.94
C ILE A 27 2.93 -2.08 -14.15
N LYS A 28 2.10 -2.97 -14.69
CA LYS A 28 2.36 -3.64 -15.95
C LYS A 28 1.21 -3.33 -16.89
N GLN A 29 1.48 -2.60 -17.95
CA GLN A 29 0.52 -2.32 -19.01
C GLN A 29 0.58 -3.46 -20.03
N ILE A 30 -0.56 -4.04 -20.36
CA ILE A 30 -0.73 -5.09 -21.36
C ILE A 30 -1.83 -4.66 -22.31
N GLU A 31 -1.95 -5.30 -23.47
CA GLU A 31 -2.95 -4.94 -24.48
C GLU A 31 -4.38 -4.92 -23.90
N ASP A 32 -4.69 -5.87 -23.00
CA ASP A 32 -6.01 -6.03 -22.39
C ASP A 32 -6.23 -5.19 -21.12
N GLY A 33 -5.27 -4.36 -20.71
CA GLY A 33 -5.43 -3.46 -19.57
C GLY A 33 -4.19 -3.24 -18.71
N ILE A 34 -4.41 -2.80 -17.47
CA ILE A 34 -3.35 -2.42 -16.54
C ILE A 34 -3.37 -3.35 -15.33
N PHE A 35 -2.25 -4.02 -15.08
CA PHE A 35 -2.06 -4.88 -13.92
C PHE A 35 -1.27 -4.16 -12.83
N PHE A 36 -1.82 -4.13 -11.62
CA PHE A 36 -1.16 -3.60 -10.44
C PHE A 36 -0.51 -4.73 -9.63
N ASN A 37 0.80 -4.63 -9.40
CA ASN A 37 1.55 -5.52 -8.53
C ASN A 37 2.01 -4.78 -7.26
N GLN A 38 1.59 -5.30 -6.11
CA GLN A 38 1.82 -4.69 -4.80
C GLN A 38 2.91 -5.38 -4.00
N SER A 39 3.47 -6.47 -4.53
CA SER A 39 4.40 -7.35 -3.81
C SER A 39 5.62 -6.59 -3.31
N LYS A 40 6.15 -5.65 -4.11
CA LYS A 40 7.28 -4.81 -3.72
C LYS A 40 6.90 -3.90 -2.54
N TYR A 41 5.79 -3.18 -2.64
CA TYR A 41 5.31 -2.29 -1.59
C TYR A 41 5.07 -3.03 -0.27
N ILE A 42 4.42 -4.20 -0.32
CA ILE A 42 4.17 -5.04 0.86
C ILE A 42 5.50 -5.46 1.51
N LYS A 43 6.47 -5.93 0.74
CA LYS A 43 7.78 -6.34 1.26
C LYS A 43 8.53 -5.17 1.89
N GLU A 44 8.52 -4.00 1.25
CA GLU A 44 9.14 -2.79 1.77
C GLU A 44 8.45 -2.29 3.05
N MET A 45 7.11 -2.36 3.11
CA MET A 45 6.33 -2.04 4.30
C MET A 45 6.67 -2.99 5.46
N LEU A 46 6.65 -4.30 5.23
CA LEU A 46 6.98 -5.29 6.26
C LEU A 46 8.40 -5.06 6.80
N LYS A 47 9.37 -4.85 5.91
CA LYS A 47 10.75 -4.52 6.32
C LYS A 47 10.83 -3.24 7.13
N LYS A 48 10.15 -2.17 6.70
CA LYS A 48 10.14 -0.87 7.39
C LYS A 48 9.68 -0.98 8.85
N PHE A 49 8.73 -1.87 9.13
CA PHE A 49 8.16 -2.06 10.46
C PHE A 49 8.69 -3.30 11.19
N GLY A 50 9.74 -3.95 10.68
CA GLY A 50 10.36 -5.13 11.32
C GLY A 50 9.49 -6.40 11.31
N LEU A 51 8.60 -6.52 10.34
CA LEU A 51 7.62 -7.62 10.20
C LEU A 51 8.00 -8.63 9.11
N GLU A 52 9.21 -8.55 8.55
CA GLU A 52 9.68 -9.39 7.42
C GLU A 52 9.70 -10.90 7.73
N ASP A 53 9.99 -11.27 8.98
CA ASP A 53 10.01 -12.66 9.46
C ASP A 53 8.68 -13.09 10.11
N SER A 54 7.63 -12.27 10.00
CA SER A 54 6.32 -12.58 10.56
C SER A 54 5.73 -13.82 9.88
N LYS A 55 5.16 -14.73 10.68
CA LYS A 55 4.54 -15.94 10.15
C LYS A 55 3.31 -15.59 9.31
N PRO A 56 3.21 -16.07 8.05
CA PRO A 56 2.01 -15.87 7.26
C PRO A 56 0.83 -16.59 7.92
N THR A 57 -0.28 -15.90 8.06
CA THR A 57 -1.52 -16.47 8.60
C THR A 57 -2.58 -16.49 7.50
N LYS A 58 -3.25 -17.64 7.36
CA LYS A 58 -4.29 -17.83 6.33
C LYS A 58 -5.65 -17.31 6.76
N THR A 59 -5.92 -17.38 8.05
CA THR A 59 -7.15 -16.88 8.66
C THR A 59 -6.98 -15.40 8.98
N PRO A 60 -7.99 -14.57 8.71
CA PRO A 60 -7.88 -13.18 9.07
C PRO A 60 -8.05 -12.97 10.59
N MET A 61 -8.03 -11.71 11.01
CA MET A 61 -8.07 -11.35 12.43
C MET A 61 -9.48 -11.62 13.00
N SER A 62 -9.55 -12.40 14.09
CA SER A 62 -10.81 -12.69 14.78
C SER A 62 -11.59 -11.41 15.11
N THR A 63 -12.90 -11.43 14.83
CA THR A 63 -13.83 -10.34 15.16
C THR A 63 -14.06 -10.17 16.66
N GLU A 64 -13.66 -11.14 17.49
CA GLU A 64 -13.92 -11.18 18.92
C GLU A 64 -12.78 -10.61 19.79
N ILE A 65 -11.79 -9.94 19.20
CA ILE A 65 -10.71 -9.33 19.96
C ILE A 65 -11.27 -8.24 20.86
N LYS A 66 -11.29 -8.50 22.17
CA LYS A 66 -11.56 -7.49 23.19
C LYS A 66 -10.24 -6.78 23.49
N PRO A 67 -10.08 -5.50 23.13
CA PRO A 67 -8.89 -4.75 23.51
C PRO A 67 -8.85 -4.65 25.03
N THR A 68 -7.87 -5.32 25.64
CA THR A 68 -7.55 -5.21 27.06
C THR A 68 -6.48 -4.14 27.24
N LYS A 69 -6.64 -3.31 28.27
CA LYS A 69 -5.54 -2.44 28.70
C LYS A 69 -4.49 -3.30 29.39
N ASP A 70 -3.25 -3.11 28.99
CA ASP A 70 -2.09 -3.66 29.65
C ASP A 70 -1.37 -2.49 30.32
N ASP A 71 -1.52 -2.38 31.64
CA ASP A 71 -0.95 -1.28 32.42
C ASP A 71 0.57 -1.45 32.63
N GLU A 72 1.12 -2.63 32.29
CA GLU A 72 2.56 -2.94 32.34
C GLU A 72 3.26 -2.82 30.98
N ALA A 73 2.50 -2.56 29.91
CA ALA A 73 3.05 -2.46 28.56
C ALA A 73 3.89 -1.20 28.35
N ASP A 74 4.99 -1.36 27.62
CA ASP A 74 5.82 -0.24 27.19
C ASP A 74 5.02 0.74 26.32
N SER A 75 5.33 2.03 26.46
CA SER A 75 4.72 3.07 25.63
C SER A 75 5.06 2.84 24.16
N VAL A 76 4.03 2.73 23.31
CA VAL A 76 4.19 2.60 21.86
C VAL A 76 4.57 3.96 21.26
N ASP A 77 5.55 3.97 20.35
CA ASP A 77 5.81 5.16 19.54
C ASP A 77 4.62 5.45 18.61
N SER A 78 3.91 6.53 18.92
CA SER A 78 2.76 7.01 18.16
C SER A 78 3.07 7.24 16.67
N SER A 79 4.28 7.70 16.34
CA SER A 79 4.67 7.99 14.95
C SER A 79 4.81 6.70 14.15
N ASN A 80 5.48 5.70 14.74
CA ASN A 80 5.61 4.38 14.13
C ASN A 80 4.25 3.70 13.93
N TYR A 81 3.37 3.74 14.95
CA TYR A 81 2.03 3.18 14.87
C TYR A 81 1.18 3.86 13.78
N GLN A 82 1.14 5.19 13.75
CA GLN A 82 0.42 5.95 12.73
C GLN A 82 0.98 5.68 11.32
N GLY A 83 2.31 5.55 11.20
CA GLY A 83 2.98 5.18 9.96
C GLY A 83 2.53 3.80 9.46
N LEU A 84 2.45 2.81 10.35
CA LEU A 84 1.99 1.46 10.01
C LEU A 84 0.53 1.47 9.55
N ILE A 85 -0.36 2.14 10.28
CA ILE A 85 -1.76 2.30 9.91
C ILE A 85 -1.91 2.98 8.55
N GLY A 86 -1.14 4.06 8.31
CA GLY A 86 -1.17 4.76 7.02
C GLY A 86 -0.71 3.90 5.84
N SER A 87 0.38 3.14 6.01
CA SER A 87 0.85 2.19 4.99
C SER A 87 -0.15 1.07 4.72
N LEU A 88 -0.79 0.54 5.76
CA LEU A 88 -1.83 -0.48 5.62
C LEU A 88 -3.07 0.07 4.92
N LEU A 89 -3.53 1.27 5.30
CA LEU A 89 -4.68 1.93 4.66
C LEU A 89 -4.43 2.15 3.17
N TYR A 90 -3.23 2.62 2.81
CA TYR A 90 -2.84 2.77 1.41
C TYR A 90 -2.86 1.44 0.65
N LEU A 91 -2.38 0.35 1.26
CA LEU A 91 -2.46 -0.98 0.65
C LEU A 91 -3.92 -1.42 0.43
N THR A 92 -4.78 -1.25 1.44
CA THR A 92 -6.21 -1.65 1.37
C THR A 92 -7.00 -0.88 0.31
N ALA A 93 -6.65 0.38 0.04
CA ALA A 93 -7.28 1.16 -1.03
C ALA A 93 -7.08 0.54 -2.43
N SER A 94 -5.97 -0.20 -2.61
CA SER A 94 -5.65 -0.88 -3.87
C SER A 94 -6.04 -2.37 -3.90
N ARG A 95 -6.42 -2.95 -2.75
CA ARG A 95 -6.92 -4.34 -2.58
C ARG A 95 -8.09 -4.36 -1.60
N PRO A 96 -9.32 -4.07 -2.06
CA PRO A 96 -10.49 -4.06 -1.16
C PRO A 96 -10.77 -5.44 -0.53
N ASP A 97 -10.29 -6.53 -1.14
CA ASP A 97 -10.39 -7.90 -0.61
C ASP A 97 -9.57 -8.14 0.67
N ILE A 98 -8.56 -7.31 0.97
CA ILE A 98 -7.86 -7.37 2.27
C ILE A 98 -8.50 -6.47 3.33
N MET A 99 -9.34 -5.49 2.92
CA MET A 99 -9.92 -4.49 3.84
C MET A 99 -10.93 -5.11 4.80
N PHE A 100 -11.62 -6.17 4.36
CA PHE A 100 -12.64 -6.89 5.14
C PHE A 100 -12.25 -8.34 5.42
N SER A 101 -10.97 -8.66 5.33
CA SER A 101 -10.47 -9.98 5.71
C SER A 101 -10.54 -10.06 7.24
N VAL A 102 -11.65 -10.61 7.76
CA VAL A 102 -11.93 -10.97 9.16
C VAL A 102 -12.10 -12.48 9.31
#